data_AF-F0ZPC1-F1
#
_entry.id   AF-F0ZPC1-F1
#
_cell.length_a   1.000
_cell.length_b   1.000
_cell.length_c   1.000
_cell.angle_alpha   90.00
_cell.angle_beta   90.00
_cell.angle_gamma   90.00
#
_symmetry.space_group_name_H-M   'P 1'
#
loop_
_entity.id
_entity.type
_entity.pdbx_description
1 polymer ?
#
loop_
_entity_poly.entity_id
_entity_poly.type
_entity_poly.pdbx_seq_one_letter_code
_entity_poly.pdbx_strand_id
1 'polypeptide(L)'
;MRVVLQRAKSGSVTVAGQVISSINHGIVCLVGISRDDTVKDAEWCLRKLLNIRVFQNQEGKGWAKSVVEMNYDVLLVSQFTLYATYKGTKPDFHIAKTPEEAKVFYNQFLEMAKKAYKPEKIHDGQFGAMMDVSIVNDGPVTLIFDSREGKSAPPTPSQESKEPKEPKQPKEPKQPKEPKEPKQQQKQNEISEKSQ
;
A
#
# COMPACT_ATOMS: atom_id res chain seq x y z
N MET A 1 -9.08 -12.16 1.52
CA MET A 1 -7.85 -12.94 1.27
C MET A 1 -6.78 -12.31 2.12
N ARG A 2 -6.03 -13.14 2.85
CA ARG A 2 -4.95 -12.69 3.73
C ARG A 2 -3.63 -13.18 3.22
N VAL A 3 -2.61 -12.33 3.24
CA VAL A 3 -1.26 -12.72 2.90
C VAL A 3 -0.29 -12.17 3.93
N VAL A 4 0.57 -13.03 4.47
CA VAL A 4 1.75 -12.61 5.23
C VAL A 4 2.93 -12.64 4.27
N LEU A 5 3.41 -11.47 3.88
CA LEU A 5 4.60 -11.30 3.05
C LEU A 5 5.82 -11.19 3.95
N GLN A 6 6.86 -11.92 3.62
CA GLN A 6 8.17 -11.86 4.26
C GLN A 6 9.23 -11.60 3.22
N ARG A 7 10.04 -10.55 3.41
CA ARG A 7 11.23 -10.32 2.58
C ARG A 7 12.29 -11.34 2.96
N ALA A 8 12.85 -12.04 1.98
CA ALA A 8 13.74 -13.16 2.23
C ALA A 8 15.04 -13.08 1.41
N LYS A 9 16.15 -13.48 2.03
CA LYS A 9 17.41 -13.76 1.32
C LYS A 9 17.34 -15.08 0.56
N SER A 10 16.57 -16.02 1.10
CA SER A 10 16.26 -17.31 0.52
C SER A 10 15.04 -17.91 1.22
N GLY A 11 14.36 -18.81 0.54
CA GLY A 11 13.24 -19.58 1.09
C GLY A 11 13.11 -20.91 0.37
N SER A 12 12.59 -21.92 1.05
CA SER A 12 12.37 -23.23 0.45
C SER A 12 11.20 -23.97 1.07
N VAL A 13 10.64 -24.90 0.31
CA VAL A 13 9.61 -25.84 0.75
C VAL A 13 10.15 -27.24 0.62
N THR A 14 10.07 -27.99 1.71
CA THR A 14 10.44 -29.40 1.78
C THR A 14 9.22 -30.24 2.10
N VAL A 15 9.03 -31.34 1.39
CA VAL A 15 7.97 -32.33 1.63
C VAL A 15 8.64 -33.70 1.73
N ALA A 16 8.33 -34.44 2.81
CA ALA A 16 8.92 -35.75 3.06
C ALA A 16 10.47 -35.78 2.96
N GLY A 17 11.12 -34.72 3.45
CA GLY A 17 12.59 -34.58 3.43
C GLY A 17 13.19 -34.16 2.08
N GLN A 18 12.39 -33.94 1.04
CA GLN A 18 12.87 -33.48 -0.27
C GLN A 18 12.49 -32.03 -0.54
N VAL A 19 13.46 -31.22 -0.97
CA VAL A 19 13.20 -29.84 -1.39
C VAL A 19 12.46 -29.87 -2.72
N ILE A 20 11.20 -29.45 -2.71
CA ILE A 20 10.36 -29.40 -3.91
C ILE A 20 10.41 -28.04 -4.61
N SER A 21 10.84 -27.01 -3.88
CA SER A 21 10.81 -25.63 -4.33
C SER A 21 11.76 -24.78 -3.49
N SER A 22 12.46 -23.84 -4.15
CA SER A 22 13.37 -22.93 -3.49
C SER A 22 13.50 -21.62 -4.27
N ILE A 23 13.71 -20.54 -3.54
CA ILE A 23 14.00 -19.21 -4.07
C ILE A 23 15.27 -18.66 -3.45
N ASN A 24 15.94 -17.77 -4.17
CA ASN A 24 17.01 -16.94 -3.63
C ASN A 24 16.40 -15.65 -3.07
N HIS A 25 16.92 -14.49 -3.49
CA HIS A 25 16.39 -13.19 -3.07
C HIS A 25 14.97 -12.98 -3.57
N GLY A 26 14.09 -12.56 -2.66
CA GLY A 26 12.69 -12.39 -3.01
C GLY A 26 11.77 -12.23 -1.82
N ILE A 27 10.55 -12.71 -2.01
CA ILE A 27 9.51 -12.72 -0.98
C ILE A 27 8.97 -14.14 -0.79
N VAL A 28 8.78 -14.54 0.47
CA VAL A 28 8.00 -15.71 0.83
C VAL A 28 6.65 -15.22 1.34
N CYS A 29 5.56 -15.76 0.78
CA CYS A 29 4.21 -15.32 1.05
C CYS A 29 3.37 -16.49 1.56
N LEU A 30 2.89 -16.38 2.78
CA LEU A 30 1.88 -17.30 3.33
C LEU A 30 0.50 -16.80 2.92
N VAL A 31 -0.24 -17.60 2.16
CA VAL A 31 -1.49 -17.20 1.49
C VAL A 31 -2.68 -17.90 2.14
N GLY A 32 -3.52 -17.12 2.81
CA GLY A 32 -4.76 -17.56 3.42
C GLY A 32 -5.96 -17.21 2.52
N ILE A 33 -6.83 -18.19 2.31
CA ILE A 33 -8.08 -18.02 1.55
C ILE A 33 -9.28 -18.25 2.50
N SER A 34 -10.16 -17.27 2.57
CA SER A 34 -11.41 -17.31 3.35
C SER A 34 -12.56 -17.82 2.49
N ARG A 35 -13.59 -18.36 3.15
CA ARG A 35 -14.83 -18.83 2.52
C ARG A 35 -15.47 -17.80 1.56
N ASP A 36 -15.42 -16.51 1.91
CA ASP A 36 -16.05 -15.43 1.11
C ASP A 36 -15.08 -14.73 0.15
N ASP A 37 -13.85 -15.24 0.00
CA ASP A 37 -12.90 -14.64 -0.94
C ASP A 37 -13.32 -14.87 -2.39
N THR A 38 -13.19 -13.81 -3.19
CA THR A 38 -13.53 -13.79 -4.60
C THR A 38 -12.29 -13.51 -5.46
N VAL A 39 -12.38 -13.70 -6.77
CA VAL A 39 -11.29 -13.37 -7.70
C VAL A 39 -10.81 -11.92 -7.54
N LYS A 40 -11.70 -10.97 -7.20
CA LYS A 40 -11.33 -9.57 -6.95
C LYS A 40 -10.39 -9.42 -5.74
N ASP A 41 -10.57 -10.24 -4.71
CA ASP A 41 -9.70 -10.27 -3.53
C ASP A 41 -8.31 -10.79 -3.87
N ALA A 42 -8.26 -11.82 -4.72
CA ALA A 42 -7.04 -12.41 -5.26
C ALA A 42 -6.26 -11.40 -6.11
N GLU A 43 -6.93 -10.73 -7.05
CA GLU A 43 -6.35 -9.67 -7.87
C GLU A 43 -5.79 -8.52 -7.04
N TRP A 44 -6.52 -8.09 -6.00
CA TRP A 44 -6.07 -7.03 -5.11
C TRP A 44 -4.80 -7.42 -4.36
N CYS A 45 -4.76 -8.63 -3.77
CA CYS A 45 -3.59 -9.12 -3.06
C CYS A 45 -2.38 -9.24 -4.01
N LEU A 46 -2.58 -9.84 -5.19
CA LEU A 46 -1.52 -10.02 -6.16
C LEU A 46 -0.91 -8.68 -6.62
N ARG A 47 -1.74 -7.69 -6.92
CA ARG A 47 -1.27 -6.33 -7.25
C ARG A 47 -0.43 -5.74 -6.12
N LYS A 48 -0.86 -5.89 -4.86
CA LYS A 48 -0.09 -5.41 -3.71
C LYS A 48 1.24 -6.14 -3.58
N LEU A 49 1.25 -7.47 -3.63
CA LEU A 49 2.46 -8.29 -3.50
C LEU A 49 3.54 -7.95 -4.55
N LEU A 50 3.14 -7.79 -5.81
CA LEU A 50 4.08 -7.54 -6.91
C LEU A 50 4.62 -6.10 -6.94
N ASN A 51 3.88 -5.14 -6.40
CA ASN A 51 4.20 -3.71 -6.50
C ASN A 51 4.62 -3.06 -5.18
N ILE A 52 4.45 -3.74 -4.04
CA ILE A 52 4.87 -3.19 -2.75
C ILE A 52 6.38 -3.03 -2.72
N ARG A 53 6.84 -1.85 -2.30
CA ARG A 53 8.26 -1.50 -2.27
C ARG A 53 8.86 -1.93 -0.93
N VAL A 54 9.49 -3.09 -0.90
CA VAL A 54 10.11 -3.66 0.32
C VAL A 54 11.63 -3.82 0.19
N PHE A 55 12.19 -3.60 -0.99
CA PHE A 55 13.63 -3.69 -1.25
C PHE A 55 14.29 -2.31 -1.31
N GLN A 56 15.60 -2.30 -1.09
CA GLN A 56 16.43 -1.11 -1.27
C GLN A 56 16.68 -0.84 -2.76
N ASN A 57 16.94 0.42 -3.12
CA ASN A 57 17.51 0.74 -4.43
C ASN A 57 19.05 0.60 -4.41
N GLN A 58 19.70 0.86 -5.56
CA GLN A 58 21.16 0.80 -5.70
C GLN A 58 21.92 1.79 -4.80
N GLU A 59 21.25 2.86 -4.34
CA GLU A 59 21.79 3.88 -3.44
C GLU A 59 21.58 3.52 -1.96
N GLY A 60 21.03 2.33 -1.66
CA GLY A 60 20.76 1.88 -0.30
C GLY A 60 19.49 2.46 0.34
N LYS A 61 18.70 3.26 -0.39
CA LYS A 61 17.43 3.80 0.10
C LYS A 61 16.42 2.66 0.31
N GLY A 62 15.98 2.46 1.55
CA GLY A 62 14.93 1.51 1.90
C GLY A 62 13.56 1.84 1.28
N TRP A 63 12.67 0.85 1.23
CA TRP A 63 11.29 0.99 0.75
C TRP A 63 11.18 1.58 -0.67
N ALA A 64 12.13 1.22 -1.55
CA ALA A 64 12.29 1.88 -2.84
C ALA A 64 11.85 1.01 -4.02
N LYS A 65 12.03 -0.31 -3.92
CA LYS A 65 11.83 -1.24 -5.05
C LYS A 65 10.92 -2.40 -4.69
N SER A 66 10.09 -2.81 -5.63
CA SER A 66 9.27 -4.03 -5.52
C SER A 66 10.02 -5.28 -5.95
N VAL A 67 9.44 -6.45 -5.69
CA VAL A 67 10.00 -7.75 -6.14
C VAL A 67 10.16 -7.80 -7.66
N VAL A 68 9.20 -7.20 -8.39
CA VAL A 68 9.21 -7.12 -9.85
C VAL A 68 10.35 -6.23 -10.33
N GLU A 69 10.51 -5.04 -9.74
CA GLU A 69 11.57 -4.10 -10.12
C GLU A 69 12.98 -4.66 -9.84
N MET A 70 13.10 -5.51 -8.82
CA MET A 70 14.37 -6.19 -8.49
C MET A 70 14.61 -7.46 -9.32
N ASN A 71 13.64 -7.90 -10.12
CA ASN A 71 13.67 -9.17 -10.84
C ASN A 71 13.88 -10.39 -9.92
N TYR A 72 13.30 -10.34 -8.73
CA TYR A 72 13.44 -11.32 -7.66
C TYR A 72 12.32 -12.37 -7.66
N ASP A 73 12.51 -13.43 -6.88
CA ASP A 73 11.63 -14.58 -6.88
C ASP A 73 10.47 -14.40 -5.87
N VAL A 74 9.37 -15.09 -6.11
CA VAL A 74 8.19 -15.11 -5.22
C VAL A 74 7.86 -16.56 -4.89
N LEU A 75 7.91 -16.93 -3.62
CA LEU A 75 7.46 -18.24 -3.13
C LEU A 75 6.10 -18.09 -2.46
N LEU A 76 5.07 -18.69 -3.06
CA LEU A 76 3.70 -18.73 -2.53
C LEU A 76 3.50 -20.05 -1.79
N VAL A 77 2.96 -19.99 -0.57
CA VAL A 77 2.64 -21.19 0.23
C VAL A 77 1.24 -21.04 0.81
N SER A 78 0.39 -22.04 0.63
CA SER A 78 -0.96 -22.02 1.19
C SER A 78 -0.94 -22.11 2.73
N GLN A 79 -1.68 -21.24 3.40
CA GLN A 79 -1.68 -21.11 4.86
C GLN A 79 -3.07 -20.78 5.40
N PHE A 80 -3.93 -21.79 5.55
CA PHE A 80 -5.31 -21.60 6.06
C PHE A 80 -5.36 -21.07 7.50
N THR A 81 -4.29 -21.30 8.29
CA THR A 81 -4.24 -20.87 9.69
C THR A 81 -4.21 -19.35 9.87
N LEU A 82 -3.98 -18.57 8.81
CA LEU A 82 -4.15 -17.10 8.83
C LEU A 82 -5.60 -16.67 9.13
N TYR A 83 -6.55 -17.59 9.04
CA TYR A 83 -7.94 -17.39 9.43
C TYR A 83 -8.32 -18.14 10.72
N ALA A 84 -7.35 -18.38 11.60
CA ALA A 84 -7.62 -18.84 12.95
C ALA A 84 -8.46 -17.81 13.72
N THR A 85 -9.51 -18.32 14.34
CA THR A 85 -10.22 -17.71 15.46
C THR A 85 -9.91 -18.51 16.72
N TYR A 86 -10.17 -17.96 17.90
CA TYR A 86 -9.76 -18.60 19.15
C TYR A 86 -10.94 -18.65 20.12
N LYS A 87 -11.17 -19.82 20.70
CA LYS A 87 -12.00 -20.00 21.89
C LYS A 87 -11.09 -20.49 23.01
N GLY A 88 -10.62 -19.57 23.84
CA GLY A 88 -9.50 -19.83 24.75
C GLY A 88 -8.20 -20.02 23.96
N THR A 89 -7.46 -21.11 24.22
CA THR A 89 -6.20 -21.43 23.53
C THR A 89 -6.36 -22.33 22.30
N LYS A 90 -7.57 -22.86 22.06
CA LYS A 90 -7.84 -23.73 20.91
C LYS A 90 -8.14 -22.88 19.67
N PRO A 91 -7.37 -23.04 18.57
CA PRO A 91 -7.70 -22.41 17.31
C PRO A 91 -8.89 -23.10 16.63
N ASP A 92 -9.72 -22.31 15.98
CA ASP A 92 -10.83 -22.73 15.13
C ASP A 92 -10.72 -22.01 13.78
N PHE A 93 -10.90 -22.74 12.68
CA PHE A 93 -10.62 -22.27 11.33
C PHE A 93 -11.87 -22.16 10.47
N HIS A 94 -13.06 -22.01 11.06
CA HIS A 94 -14.30 -21.94 10.30
C HIS A 94 -14.28 -20.82 9.25
N ILE A 95 -13.55 -19.72 9.44
CA ILE A 95 -13.46 -18.63 8.45
C ILE A 95 -12.67 -19.06 7.19
N ALA A 96 -11.77 -20.03 7.28
CA ALA A 96 -11.04 -20.52 6.12
C ALA A 96 -11.98 -21.18 5.09
N LYS A 97 -11.60 -21.09 3.82
CA LYS A 97 -12.26 -21.84 2.74
C LYS A 97 -12.00 -23.35 2.93
N THR A 98 -12.94 -24.19 2.52
CA THR A 98 -12.78 -25.66 2.61
C THR A 98 -11.58 -26.13 1.78
N PRO A 99 -10.90 -27.23 2.12
CA PRO A 99 -9.70 -27.68 1.42
C PRO A 99 -9.90 -27.85 -0.10
N GLU A 100 -11.05 -28.38 -0.52
CA GLU A 100 -11.37 -28.66 -1.93
C GLU A 100 -11.52 -27.36 -2.73
N GLU A 101 -12.32 -26.42 -2.22
CA GLU A 101 -12.51 -25.12 -2.85
C GLU A 101 -11.23 -24.27 -2.80
N ALA A 102 -10.50 -24.34 -1.68
CA ALA A 102 -9.27 -23.60 -1.46
C ALA A 102 -8.17 -24.07 -2.43
N LYS A 103 -8.09 -25.37 -2.72
CA LYS A 103 -7.13 -25.90 -3.72
C LYS A 103 -7.40 -25.33 -5.11
N VAL A 104 -8.67 -25.33 -5.54
CA VAL A 104 -9.06 -24.77 -6.85
C VAL A 104 -8.73 -23.27 -6.89
N PHE A 105 -9.11 -22.53 -5.86
CA PHE A 105 -8.87 -21.09 -5.77
C PHE A 105 -7.38 -20.76 -5.72
N TYR A 106 -6.60 -21.51 -4.94
CA TYR A 106 -5.16 -21.33 -4.82
C TYR A 106 -4.45 -21.57 -6.16
N ASN A 107 -4.82 -22.63 -6.89
CA ASN A 107 -4.30 -22.87 -8.23
C ASN A 107 -4.63 -21.73 -9.19
N GLN A 108 -5.84 -21.16 -9.13
CA GLN A 108 -6.18 -19.97 -9.91
C GLN A 108 -5.30 -18.77 -9.53
N PHE A 109 -5.05 -18.55 -8.24
CA PHE A 109 -4.17 -17.49 -7.74
C PHE A 109 -2.72 -17.64 -8.25
N LEU A 110 -2.17 -18.87 -8.25
CA LEU A 110 -0.84 -19.15 -8.82
C LEU A 110 -0.78 -18.81 -10.30
N GLU A 111 -1.78 -19.23 -11.08
CA GLU A 111 -1.83 -18.95 -12.51
C GLU A 111 -1.98 -17.45 -12.81
N MET A 112 -2.75 -16.73 -12.00
CA MET A 112 -2.80 -15.27 -12.06
C MET A 112 -1.44 -14.64 -11.76
N ALA A 113 -0.72 -15.13 -10.75
CA ALA A 113 0.61 -14.64 -10.40
C ALA A 113 1.63 -14.85 -11.52
N LYS A 114 1.66 -16.05 -12.11
CA LYS A 114 2.54 -16.37 -13.25
C LYS A 114 2.26 -15.46 -14.45
N LYS A 115 0.99 -15.18 -14.76
CA LYS A 115 0.59 -14.27 -15.85
C LYS A 115 0.93 -12.81 -15.57
N ALA A 116 0.83 -12.38 -14.31
CA ALA A 116 1.05 -10.98 -13.93
C ALA A 116 2.53 -10.62 -13.77
N TYR A 117 3.43 -11.60 -13.66
CA TYR A 117 4.86 -11.36 -13.50
C TYR A 117 5.71 -12.13 -14.52
N LYS A 118 6.32 -13.24 -14.11
CA LYS A 118 7.12 -14.13 -14.95
C LYS A 118 6.91 -15.56 -14.43
N PRO A 119 6.45 -16.52 -15.24
CA PRO A 119 6.18 -17.87 -14.76
C PRO A 119 7.34 -18.52 -14.01
N GLU A 120 8.57 -18.28 -14.47
CA GLU A 120 9.82 -18.81 -13.88
C GLU A 120 10.23 -18.13 -12.57
N LYS A 121 9.59 -17.03 -12.19
CA LYS A 121 9.83 -16.30 -10.93
C LYS A 121 8.79 -16.61 -9.85
N ILE A 122 7.73 -17.33 -10.20
CA ILE A 122 6.66 -17.72 -9.26
C ILE A 122 6.85 -19.18 -8.89
N HIS A 123 7.18 -19.39 -7.63
CA HIS A 123 7.38 -20.69 -7.01
C HIS A 123 6.21 -21.00 -6.08
N ASP A 124 5.92 -22.28 -5.92
CA ASP A 124 4.85 -22.79 -5.06
C ASP A 124 5.42 -23.81 -4.06
N GLY A 125 4.66 -24.07 -2.98
CA GLY A 125 4.79 -25.30 -2.19
C GLY A 125 3.98 -26.45 -2.80
N GLN A 126 3.46 -27.33 -1.95
CA GLN A 126 2.56 -28.40 -2.34
C GLN A 126 1.28 -28.33 -1.51
N PHE A 127 0.20 -27.88 -2.14
CA PHE A 127 -1.08 -27.67 -1.45
C PHE A 127 -1.57 -28.95 -0.75
N GLY A 128 -1.89 -28.82 0.54
CA GLY A 128 -2.42 -29.91 1.36
C GLY A 128 -1.38 -30.92 1.85
N ALA A 129 -0.11 -30.77 1.48
CA ALA A 129 0.97 -31.53 2.07
C ALA A 129 1.43 -30.91 3.40
N MET A 130 1.97 -31.75 4.29
CA MET A 130 2.79 -31.26 5.40
C MET A 130 4.13 -30.79 4.83
N MET A 131 4.44 -29.52 5.06
CA MET A 131 5.59 -28.83 4.49
C MET A 131 6.48 -28.28 5.59
N ASP A 132 7.79 -28.45 5.43
CA ASP A 132 8.77 -27.65 6.16
C ASP A 132 9.12 -26.44 5.30
N VAL A 133 8.75 -25.26 5.78
CA VAL A 133 8.99 -23.98 5.08
C VAL A 133 10.16 -23.27 5.74
N SER A 134 11.30 -23.21 5.04
CA SER A 134 12.47 -22.46 5.49
C SER A 134 12.39 -21.03 4.96
N ILE A 135 12.61 -20.05 5.84
CA ILE A 135 12.58 -18.63 5.48
C ILE A 135 13.77 -17.93 6.15
N VAL A 136 14.73 -17.47 5.34
CA VAL A 136 15.80 -16.61 5.82
C VAL A 136 15.35 -15.16 5.67
N ASN A 137 14.63 -14.66 6.68
CA ASN A 137 14.10 -13.31 6.68
C ASN A 137 15.23 -12.27 6.53
N ASP A 138 15.03 -11.33 5.62
CA ASP A 138 15.97 -10.25 5.33
C ASP A 138 15.49 -8.96 6.00
N GLY A 139 16.07 -8.58 7.13
CA GLY A 139 15.70 -7.38 7.89
C GLY A 139 15.58 -7.61 9.40
N PRO A 140 14.51 -8.29 9.88
CA PRO A 140 13.40 -8.86 9.12
C PRO A 140 12.36 -7.81 8.67
N VAL A 141 11.74 -8.03 7.52
CA VAL A 141 10.57 -7.26 7.04
C VAL A 141 9.40 -8.22 6.84
N THR A 142 8.29 -7.94 7.52
CA THR A 142 7.05 -8.73 7.45
C THR A 142 5.87 -7.78 7.31
N LEU A 143 5.03 -8.01 6.30
CA LEU A 143 3.83 -7.22 6.04
C LEU A 143 2.61 -8.15 5.98
N ILE A 144 1.48 -7.66 6.44
CA ILE A 144 0.21 -8.38 6.37
C ILE A 144 -0.70 -7.60 5.43
N PHE A 145 -1.30 -8.31 4.47
CA PHE A 145 -2.32 -7.78 3.59
C PHE A 145 -3.63 -8.51 3.85
N ASP A 146 -4.72 -7.77 4.06
CA ASP A 146 -6.08 -8.30 4.05
C ASP A 146 -6.91 -7.53 3.01
N SER A 147 -7.41 -8.23 1.99
CA SER A 147 -8.23 -7.64 0.94
C SER A 147 -9.54 -7.01 1.43
N ARG A 148 -9.95 -7.31 2.68
CA ARG A 148 -11.15 -6.77 3.31
C ARG A 148 -10.89 -5.43 4.00
N GLU A 149 -9.69 -5.21 4.53
CA GLU A 149 -9.33 -3.94 5.18
C GLU A 149 -9.31 -2.76 4.20
N GLY A 150 -9.01 -3.02 2.92
CA GLY A 150 -9.09 -2.02 1.85
C GLY A 150 -10.50 -1.62 1.43
N LYS A 151 -11.56 -2.25 1.95
CA LYS A 151 -12.97 -1.96 1.61
C LYS A 151 -13.64 -1.00 2.61
N SER A 152 -12.97 -0.65 3.70
CA SER A 152 -13.50 0.25 4.74
C SER A 152 -12.45 1.26 5.21
N ALA A 153 -12.19 2.27 4.38
CA ALA A 153 -11.79 3.58 4.86
C ALA A 153 -12.29 4.61 3.85
N PRO A 154 -13.11 5.60 4.24
CA PRO A 154 -13.22 6.82 3.45
C PRO A 154 -11.81 7.40 3.29
N PRO A 155 -11.46 7.99 2.14
CA PRO A 155 -10.24 8.77 2.07
C PRO A 155 -10.31 9.81 3.20
N THR A 156 -9.37 9.74 4.13
CA THR A 156 -9.15 10.85 5.06
C THR A 156 -8.83 12.05 4.17
N PRO A 157 -9.55 13.17 4.27
CA PRO A 157 -9.18 14.35 3.51
C PRO A 157 -7.73 14.67 3.86
N SER A 158 -6.87 14.68 2.85
CA SER A 158 -5.54 15.26 2.96
C SER A 158 -5.71 16.63 3.59
N GLN A 159 -5.14 16.83 4.78
CA GLN A 159 -5.02 18.16 5.34
C GLN A 159 -4.17 18.94 4.35
N GLU A 160 -4.82 19.78 3.54
CA GLU A 160 -4.17 20.85 2.83
C GLU A 160 -3.35 21.63 3.87
N SER A 161 -2.05 21.67 3.64
CA SER A 161 -1.13 22.56 4.34
C SER A 161 -1.68 23.98 4.23
N LYS A 162 -2.27 24.48 5.32
CA LYS A 162 -2.57 25.91 5.43
C LYS A 162 -1.24 26.66 5.44
N GLU A 163 -0.89 27.28 4.32
CA GLU A 163 0.09 28.36 4.32
C GLU A 163 -0.35 29.44 5.33
N PRO A 164 0.52 29.95 6.19
CA PRO A 164 0.19 31.08 7.05
C PRO A 164 0.01 32.33 6.17
N LYS A 165 -1.20 32.88 6.12
CA LYS A 165 -1.43 34.22 5.56
C LYS A 165 -0.81 35.26 6.50
N GLU A 166 0.04 36.13 5.96
CA GLU A 166 0.62 37.28 6.66
C GLU A 166 -0.46 38.14 7.35
N PRO A 167 -0.17 38.74 8.53
CA PRO A 167 -1.11 39.63 9.20
C PRO A 167 -1.29 40.92 8.41
N LYS A 168 -2.52 41.22 7.97
CA LYS A 168 -2.88 42.53 7.44
C LYS A 168 -2.89 43.57 8.58
N GLN A 169 -2.18 44.69 8.37
CA GLN A 169 -2.13 45.84 9.29
C GLN A 169 -3.54 46.40 9.59
N PRO A 170 -3.79 46.91 10.81
CA PRO A 170 -5.08 47.50 11.17
C PRO A 170 -5.34 48.80 10.42
N LYS A 171 -6.55 48.97 9.86
CA LYS A 171 -7.02 50.25 9.31
C LYS A 171 -7.55 51.13 10.44
N GLU A 172 -7.06 52.36 10.53
CA GLU A 172 -7.50 53.39 11.48
C GLU A 172 -9.00 53.74 11.32
N PRO A 173 -9.70 54.11 12.41
CA PRO A 173 -11.12 54.43 12.38
C PRO A 173 -11.37 55.84 11.80
N LYS A 174 -12.33 55.92 10.86
CA LYS A 174 -12.80 57.19 10.29
C LYS A 174 -13.65 57.97 11.29
N GLN A 175 -13.28 59.22 11.55
CA GLN A 175 -14.06 60.19 12.32
C GLN A 175 -15.31 60.69 11.55
N PRO A 176 -16.35 61.20 12.25
CA PRO A 176 -17.65 61.53 11.67
C PRO A 176 -17.61 62.80 10.80
N LYS A 177 -18.47 62.85 9.78
CA LYS A 177 -18.61 64.01 8.87
C LYS A 177 -19.47 65.10 9.52
N GLU A 178 -18.91 66.30 9.64
CA GLU A 178 -19.66 67.54 9.85
C GLU A 178 -20.30 68.06 8.54
N PRO A 179 -21.42 68.81 8.62
CA PRO A 179 -22.16 69.26 7.45
C PRO A 179 -21.53 70.51 6.81
N LYS A 180 -21.54 70.60 5.48
CA LYS A 180 -21.10 71.78 4.72
C LYS A 180 -22.28 72.64 4.26
N GLU A 181 -22.25 73.91 4.63
CA GLU A 181 -23.01 75.00 4.00
C GLU A 181 -22.45 75.40 2.63
N PRO A 182 -23.22 76.09 1.76
CA PRO A 182 -22.89 76.22 0.35
C PRO A 182 -22.41 77.63 -0.05
N LYS A 183 -21.60 77.68 -1.11
CA LYS A 183 -21.66 78.58 -2.30
C LYS A 183 -20.31 79.18 -2.73
N GLN A 184 -20.22 79.21 -4.06
CA GLN A 184 -19.71 80.27 -4.92
C GLN A 184 -18.20 80.43 -5.22
N GLN A 185 -17.97 80.34 -6.53
CA GLN A 185 -17.26 81.30 -7.39
C GLN A 185 -15.77 81.12 -7.71
N GLN A 186 -15.59 81.06 -9.04
CA GLN A 186 -14.64 81.79 -9.87
C GLN A 186 -13.19 81.28 -9.98
N LYS A 187 -12.95 80.70 -11.18
CA LYS A 187 -11.93 81.10 -12.16
C LYS A 187 -10.92 82.16 -11.65
N GLN A 188 -9.62 81.86 -11.74
CA GLN A 188 -8.69 82.54 -12.65
C GLN A 188 -7.22 82.09 -12.47
N ASN A 189 -6.56 82.00 -13.64
CA ASN A 189 -5.21 82.50 -13.95
C ASN A 189 -3.93 81.68 -13.66
N GLU A 190 -2.95 82.05 -14.49
CA GLU A 190 -1.50 81.75 -14.53
C GLU A 190 -1.15 80.45 -15.29
N ILE A 191 -0.81 80.45 -16.59
CA ILE A 191 0.16 81.23 -17.39
C ILE A 191 1.56 81.27 -16.77
N SER A 192 2.51 80.78 -17.58
CA SER A 192 3.93 81.15 -17.64
C SER A 192 4.86 80.55 -16.58
N GLU A 193 5.78 79.69 -17.02
CA GLU A 193 7.16 80.14 -17.23
C GLU A 193 7.93 79.22 -18.20
N LYS A 194 8.43 79.85 -19.27
CA LYS A 194 9.45 79.33 -20.19
C LYS A 194 10.82 79.36 -19.50
N SER A 195 11.64 78.34 -19.73
CA SER A 195 13.09 78.48 -19.89
C SER A 195 13.67 77.20 -20.51
N GLN A 196 13.69 77.13 -21.83
CA GLN A 196 14.82 76.71 -22.70
C GLN A 196 14.37 76.73 -24.17
#